data_AF-A0A1Z5KZ32-F1
#
_entry.id   AF-A0A1Z5KZ32-F1
#
_cell.length_a   1.000
_cell.length_b   1.000
_cell.length_c   1.000
_cell.angle_alpha   90.00
_cell.angle_beta   90.00
_cell.angle_gamma   90.00
#
_symmetry.space_group_name_H-M   'P 1'
#
loop_
_entity.id
_entity.type
_entity.pdbx_description
1 polymer ?
#
loop_
_entity_poly.entity_id
_entity_poly.type
_entity_poly.pdbx_seq_one_letter_code
_entity_poly.pdbx_strand_id
1 'polypeptide(L)'
;MQLHGRLQEQHVPERWEAIPLHFGVGALFPGARAVLEPGSYNFDGAYNLEKFLKTAQEEGLLVILRPGPYICAERDNGGLPYWLLRQNPNMRYRTSDKTFLAAVDKWFSVLLPRV
;
A
#
# COMPACT_ATOMS: atom_id res chain seq x y z
N MET A 1 12.21 34.57 2.15
CA MET A 1 11.01 33.94 2.78
C MET A 1 11.05 32.46 2.46
N GLN A 2 11.73 31.68 3.30
CA GLN A 2 11.91 30.23 3.16
C GLN A 2 10.96 29.55 4.15
N LEU A 3 9.99 28.80 3.63
CA LEU A 3 9.27 27.77 4.38
C LEU A 3 9.35 26.50 3.53
N HIS A 4 10.50 25.85 3.58
CA HIS A 4 10.72 24.52 3.01
C HIS A 4 10.28 23.51 4.07
N GLY A 5 9.13 22.87 3.84
CA GLY A 5 8.51 21.88 4.72
C GLY A 5 9.45 20.71 4.95
N ARG A 6 10.00 20.65 6.16
CA ARG A 6 11.03 19.72 6.61
C ARG A 6 10.40 18.45 7.20
N LEU A 7 9.49 17.81 6.46
CA LEU A 7 8.83 16.55 6.84
C LEU A 7 8.97 15.46 5.76
N GLN A 8 9.97 15.54 4.87
CA GLN A 8 10.14 14.55 3.81
C GLN A 8 10.86 13.25 4.23
N GLU A 9 11.52 13.18 5.38
CA GLU A 9 12.32 11.98 5.73
C GLU A 9 12.09 11.41 7.13
N GLN A 10 11.51 12.15 8.08
CA GLN A 10 11.56 11.74 9.50
C GLN A 10 10.34 10.92 9.98
N HIS A 11 9.19 11.01 9.30
CA HIS A 11 7.94 10.35 9.72
C HIS A 11 7.35 9.39 8.69
N VAL A 12 7.87 9.41 7.46
CA VAL A 12 7.53 8.42 6.45
C VAL A 12 8.41 7.21 6.73
N PRO A 13 7.86 6.01 7.03
CA PRO A 13 8.69 4.84 7.21
C PRO A 13 9.55 4.66 5.95
N GLU A 14 10.83 4.35 6.10
CA GLU A 14 11.88 4.25 5.06
C GLU A 14 11.50 3.44 3.80
N ARG A 15 10.35 2.75 3.82
CA ARG A 15 9.82 1.88 2.78
C ARG A 15 8.68 2.47 1.95
N TRP A 16 8.16 3.65 2.29
CA TRP A 16 7.07 4.31 1.57
C TRP A 16 7.63 5.35 0.59
N GLU A 17 7.16 5.31 -0.65
CA GLU A 17 7.41 6.40 -1.60
C GLU A 17 6.38 7.49 -1.34
N ALA A 18 6.83 8.60 -0.77
CA ALA A 18 6.04 9.81 -0.60
C ALA A 18 6.33 10.75 -1.78
N ILE A 19 5.34 10.98 -2.64
CA ILE A 19 5.45 11.99 -3.70
C ILE A 19 4.89 13.31 -3.16
N PRO A 20 5.71 14.36 -3.03
CA PRO A 20 5.24 15.67 -2.58
C PRO A 20 4.30 16.27 -3.63
N LEU A 21 3.10 16.64 -3.21
CA LEU A 21 2.16 17.43 -4.01
C LEU A 21 2.04 18.82 -3.40
N HIS A 22 1.69 19.82 -4.22
CA HIS A 22 1.55 21.22 -3.80
C HIS A 22 0.63 21.42 -2.58
N PHE A 23 -0.25 20.44 -2.29
CA PHE A 23 -1.19 20.45 -1.15
C PHE A 23 -1.36 19.07 -0.47
N GLY A 24 -0.44 18.11 -0.63
CA GLY A 24 -0.63 16.77 -0.05
C GLY A 24 0.53 15.79 -0.24
N VAL A 25 0.34 14.56 0.23
CA VAL A 25 1.30 13.45 0.11
C VAL A 25 0.64 12.29 -0.64
N GLY A 26 1.25 11.87 -1.74
CA GLY A 26 0.92 10.60 -2.39
C GLY A 26 1.63 9.46 -1.69
N ALA A 27 0.91 8.43 -1.25
CA ALA A 27 1.47 7.26 -0.57
C ALA A 27 1.15 5.97 -1.32
N LEU A 28 2.21 5.24 -1.70
CA LEU A 28 2.11 3.87 -2.22
C LEU A 28 2.13 2.89 -1.04
N PHE A 29 1.02 2.20 -0.79
CA PHE A 29 0.94 1.20 0.28
C PHE A 29 1.28 -0.19 -0.26
N PRO A 30 2.36 -0.85 0.21
CA PRO A 30 2.80 -2.12 -0.34
C PRO A 30 1.96 -3.29 0.21
N GLY A 31 0.82 -3.55 -0.44
CA GLY A 31 -0.11 -4.62 -0.06
C GLY A 31 0.53 -6.01 0.08
N ALA A 32 1.44 -6.42 -0.82
CA ALA A 32 2.07 -7.75 -0.74
C ALA A 32 2.79 -8.05 0.58
N ARG A 33 3.47 -7.07 1.19
CA ARG A 33 4.19 -7.32 2.45
C ARG A 33 3.29 -7.26 3.68
N ALA A 34 2.16 -6.57 3.56
CA ALA A 34 1.10 -6.66 4.53
C ALA A 34 0.36 -8.02 4.46
N VAL A 35 0.51 -8.81 3.39
CA VAL A 35 -0.08 -10.16 3.28
C VAL A 35 1.01 -11.23 3.34
N LEU A 36 1.26 -11.77 4.52
CA LEU A 36 2.31 -12.79 4.74
C LEU A 36 1.94 -14.12 4.09
N GLU A 37 0.68 -14.55 4.24
CA GLU A 37 0.10 -15.77 3.69
C GLU A 37 -1.40 -15.52 3.41
N PRO A 38 -2.10 -16.36 2.62
CA PRO A 38 -3.52 -16.19 2.37
C PRO A 38 -4.33 -16.10 3.68
N GLY A 39 -4.86 -14.91 3.98
CA GLY A 39 -5.63 -14.67 5.21
C GLY A 39 -4.81 -14.22 6.43
N SER A 40 -3.48 -14.13 6.33
CA SER A 40 -2.60 -13.58 7.36
C SER A 40 -2.13 -12.19 6.96
N TYR A 41 -2.61 -11.18 7.66
CA TYR A 41 -2.33 -9.77 7.38
C TYR A 41 -1.52 -9.13 8.51
N ASN A 42 -0.46 -8.41 8.15
CA ASN A 42 0.37 -7.66 9.07
C ASN A 42 0.22 -6.15 8.80
N PHE A 43 -0.35 -5.44 9.77
CA PHE A 43 -0.51 -3.97 9.76
C PHE A 43 0.33 -3.30 10.86
N ASP A 44 1.38 -3.95 11.35
CA ASP A 44 2.23 -3.41 12.41
C ASP A 44 3.42 -2.60 11.87
N GLY A 45 3.94 -1.71 12.73
CA GLY A 45 5.13 -0.91 12.49
C GLY A 45 5.00 -0.06 11.22
N ALA A 46 5.88 -0.31 10.25
CA ALA A 46 5.90 0.42 8.98
C ALA A 46 4.72 0.09 8.06
N TYR A 47 3.87 -0.90 8.38
CA TYR A 47 2.70 -1.28 7.58
C TYR A 47 1.38 -0.78 8.19
N ASN A 48 1.46 0.03 9.25
CA ASN A 48 0.28 0.58 9.90
C ASN A 48 -0.26 1.80 9.13
N LEU A 49 -1.22 1.53 8.25
CA LEU A 49 -1.86 2.54 7.42
C LEU A 49 -2.69 3.54 8.25
N GLU A 50 -3.40 3.06 9.27
CA GLU A 50 -4.23 3.90 10.15
C GLU A 50 -3.39 4.97 10.86
N LYS A 51 -2.21 4.57 11.37
CA LYS A 51 -1.27 5.49 12.00
C LYS A 51 -0.74 6.53 11.01
N PHE A 52 -0.39 6.11 9.78
CA PHE A 52 0.06 7.03 8.74
C PHE A 52 -1.01 8.08 8.40
N LEU A 53 -2.25 7.65 8.20
CA LEU A 53 -3.37 8.55 7.87
C LEU A 53 -3.68 9.51 9.02
N LYS A 54 -3.66 9.02 10.26
CA LYS A 54 -3.86 9.85 11.46
C LYS A 54 -2.79 10.92 11.58
N THR A 55 -1.51 10.56 11.39
CA THR A 55 -0.41 11.52 11.43
C THR A 55 -0.52 12.53 10.28
N ALA A 56 -0.86 12.10 9.06
CA ALA A 56 -1.06 13.02 7.95
C ALA A 56 -2.20 14.01 8.23
N GLN A 57 -3.29 13.55 8.84
CA GLN A 57 -4.41 14.41 9.27
C GLN A 57 -3.98 15.42 10.35
N GLU A 58 -3.22 14.99 11.36
CA GLU A 58 -2.70 15.85 12.43
C GLU A 58 -1.79 16.96 11.88
N GLU A 59 -1.02 16.66 10.83
CA GLU A 59 -0.15 17.62 10.13
C GLU A 59 -0.90 18.46 9.07
N GLY A 60 -2.21 18.28 8.92
CA GLY A 60 -3.05 19.03 7.97
C GLY A 60 -2.81 18.68 6.50
N LEU A 61 -2.29 17.47 6.23
CA LEU A 61 -1.97 17.00 4.88
C LEU A 61 -3.13 16.20 4.27
N LEU A 62 -3.36 16.40 2.97
CA LEU A 62 -4.23 15.52 2.19
C LEU A 62 -3.44 14.30 1.70
N VAL A 63 -4.04 13.11 1.81
CA VAL A 63 -3.41 11.85 1.38
C VAL A 63 -4.08 11.32 0.12
N ILE A 64 -3.29 11.10 -0.93
CA ILE A 64 -3.70 10.30 -2.09
C ILE A 64 -3.20 8.88 -1.86
N LEU A 65 -4.07 8.04 -1.29
CA LEU A 65 -3.75 6.65 -1.06
C LEU A 65 -3.91 5.85 -2.36
N ARG A 66 -2.84 5.15 -2.74
CA ARG A 66 -2.83 4.26 -3.91
C ARG A 66 -2.55 2.83 -3.45
N PRO A 67 -3.56 2.14 -2.90
CA PRO A 67 -3.32 0.87 -2.24
C PRO A 67 -2.97 -0.25 -3.23
N GLY A 68 -3.51 -0.18 -4.44
CA GLY A 68 -3.37 -1.22 -5.46
C GLY A 68 -3.72 -2.64 -4.96
N PRO A 69 -3.75 -3.59 -5.89
CA PRO A 69 -3.13 -4.89 -5.63
C PRO A 69 -1.75 -4.94 -6.29
N TYR A 70 -1.53 -4.13 -7.34
CA TYR A 70 -0.28 -3.96 -8.04
C TYR A 70 0.05 -2.47 -8.12
N ILE A 71 1.21 -2.07 -7.62
CA ILE A 71 1.60 -0.64 -7.51
C ILE A 71 2.82 -0.29 -8.35
N CYS A 72 3.46 -1.27 -9.02
CA CYS A 72 4.61 -1.05 -9.89
C CYS A 72 5.75 -0.24 -9.23
N ALA A 73 5.85 -0.30 -7.90
CA ALA A 73 6.74 0.54 -7.08
C ALA A 73 8.17 -0.01 -7.00
N GLU A 74 8.69 -0.56 -8.10
CA GLU A 74 10.02 -1.21 -8.16
C GLU A 74 10.23 -2.26 -7.04
N ARG A 75 9.12 -2.85 -6.59
CA ARG A 75 9.08 -3.89 -5.57
C ARG A 75 8.98 -5.26 -6.22
N ASP A 76 9.49 -6.26 -5.51
CA ASP A 76 9.34 -7.68 -5.80
C ASP A 76 7.91 -8.02 -6.28
N ASN A 77 7.83 -8.59 -7.50
CA ASN A 77 6.58 -8.94 -8.19
C ASN A 77 5.55 -7.79 -8.29
N GLY A 78 6.02 -6.54 -8.33
CA GLY A 78 5.20 -5.32 -8.42
C GLY A 78 4.24 -5.09 -7.25
N GLY A 79 4.54 -5.69 -6.10
CA GLY A 79 3.69 -5.62 -4.91
C GLY A 79 2.60 -6.69 -4.83
N LEU A 80 2.69 -7.76 -5.65
CA LEU A 80 1.81 -8.93 -5.58
C LEU A 80 2.45 -10.09 -4.79
N PRO A 81 1.74 -10.75 -3.87
CA PRO A 81 2.28 -11.87 -3.12
C PRO A 81 2.66 -13.06 -4.01
N TYR A 82 3.85 -13.63 -3.80
CA TYR A 82 4.33 -14.80 -4.57
C TYR A 82 3.46 -16.04 -4.41
N TRP A 83 2.73 -16.16 -3.28
CA TRP A 83 1.84 -17.29 -3.04
C TRP A 83 0.63 -17.35 -3.99
N LEU A 84 0.33 -16.27 -4.72
CA LEU A 84 -0.72 -16.27 -5.74
C LEU A 84 -0.47 -17.36 -6.80
N LEU A 85 0.78 -17.54 -7.24
CA LEU A 85 1.16 -18.59 -8.19
C LEU A 85 1.02 -20.00 -7.60
N ARG A 86 1.10 -20.15 -6.27
CA ARG A 86 0.84 -21.43 -5.59
C ARG A 86 -0.64 -21.82 -5.63
N GLN A 87 -1.55 -20.84 -5.64
CA GLN A 87 -3.00 -21.12 -5.74
C GLN A 87 -3.42 -21.51 -7.16
N ASN A 88 -2.83 -20.86 -8.16
CA ASN A 88 -3.05 -21.22 -9.55
C ASN A 88 -1.75 -20.93 -10.35
N PRO A 89 -1.00 -21.97 -10.74
CA PRO A 89 0.24 -21.80 -11.52
C PRO A 89 0.01 -21.14 -12.88
N ASN A 90 -1.20 -21.23 -13.44
CA ASN A 90 -1.58 -20.62 -14.71
C ASN A 90 -2.23 -19.24 -14.53
N MET A 91 -2.18 -18.66 -13.33
CA MET A 91 -2.81 -17.37 -13.03
C MET A 91 -2.22 -16.26 -13.88
N ARG A 92 -3.09 -15.50 -14.53
CA ARG A 92 -2.70 -14.30 -15.28
C ARG A 92 -2.95 -13.06 -14.44
N TYR A 93 -1.87 -12.44 -13.96
CA TYR A 93 -1.96 -11.19 -13.21
C TYR A 93 -2.61 -10.07 -14.03
N ARG A 94 -3.33 -9.19 -13.34
CA ARG A 94 -3.95 -7.99 -13.93
C ARG A 94 -4.92 -8.31 -15.09
N THR A 95 -5.55 -9.48 -15.03
CA THR A 95 -6.61 -9.87 -15.96
C THR A 95 -7.90 -10.18 -15.20
N SER A 96 -8.98 -10.47 -15.93
CA SER A 96 -10.25 -10.93 -15.38
C SER A 96 -10.24 -12.40 -14.90
N ASP A 97 -9.05 -12.97 -14.64
CA ASP A 97 -8.90 -14.30 -14.07
C ASP A 97 -9.62 -14.36 -12.71
N LYS A 98 -10.48 -15.37 -12.53
CA LYS A 98 -11.35 -15.48 -11.35
C LYS A 98 -10.53 -15.65 -10.06
N THR A 99 -9.42 -16.38 -10.11
CA THR A 99 -8.59 -16.62 -8.93
C THR A 99 -7.81 -15.35 -8.55
N PHE A 100 -7.34 -14.60 -9.55
CA PHE A 100 -6.73 -13.30 -9.33
C PHE A 100 -7.73 -12.30 -8.72
N LEU A 101 -8.93 -12.16 -9.33
CA LEU A 101 -9.96 -11.25 -8.83
C LEU A 101 -10.40 -11.61 -7.41
N ALA A 102 -10.60 -12.89 -7.10
CA ALA A 102 -10.97 -13.32 -5.74
C ALA A 102 -9.90 -12.95 -4.70
N ALA A 103 -8.61 -13.07 -5.05
CA ALA A 103 -7.54 -12.66 -4.15
C ALA A 103 -7.48 -11.14 -3.96
N VAL A 104 -7.74 -10.37 -5.02
CA VAL A 104 -7.85 -8.91 -4.98
C VAL A 104 -9.03 -8.46 -4.11
N ASP A 105 -10.20 -9.06 -4.30
CA ASP A 105 -11.40 -8.77 -3.50
C ASP A 105 -11.16 -9.08 -2.02
N LYS A 106 -10.52 -10.22 -1.72
CA LYS A 106 -10.16 -10.58 -0.35
C LYS A 106 -9.20 -9.56 0.27
N TRP A 107 -8.21 -9.08 -0.48
CA TRP A 107 -7.30 -8.03 -0.03
C TRP A 107 -8.04 -6.73 0.29
N PHE A 108 -8.88 -6.24 -0.63
CA PHE A 108 -9.63 -5.00 -0.42
C PHE A 108 -10.67 -5.12 0.69
N SER A 109 -11.27 -6.28 0.91
CA SER A 109 -12.21 -6.50 2.02
C SER A 109 -11.58 -6.28 3.40
N VAL A 110 -10.26 -6.47 3.51
CA VAL A 110 -9.51 -6.27 4.76
C VAL A 110 -8.94 -4.86 4.86
N LEU A 111 -8.53 -4.29 3.72
CA LEU A 111 -7.90 -2.98 3.67
C LEU A 111 -8.91 -1.84 3.80
N LEU A 112 -10.01 -1.87 3.05
CA LEU A 112 -10.97 -0.76 2.96
C LEU A 112 -11.65 -0.38 4.28
N PRO A 113 -11.95 -1.31 5.22
CA PRO A 113 -12.50 -0.91 6.52
C PRO A 113 -11.53 -0.12 7.42
N ARG A 114 -10.26 0.01 7.04
CA ARG A 114 -9.20 0.66 7.85
C ARG A 114 -8.81 2.06 7.35
N VAL A 115 -9.46 2.55 6.30
CA VAL A 115 -9.19 3.84 5.64
C VAL A 115 -10.38 4.79 5.74
#